data_AF-A0A2V7IJ12-F1
#
_entry.id   AF-A0A2V7IJ12-F1
#
_cell.length_a   1.000
_cell.length_b   1.000
_cell.length_c   1.000
_cell.angle_alpha   90.00
_cell.angle_beta   90.00
_cell.angle_gamma   90.00
#
_symmetry.space_group_name_H-M   'P 1'
#
loop_
_entity.id
_entity.type
_entity.pdbx_description
1 polymer ?
#
loop_
_entity_poly.entity_id
_entity_poly.type
_entity_poly.pdbx_seq_one_letter_code
_entity_poly.pdbx_strand_id
1 'polypeptide(L)' 'MRILLIGATGTIGKAIAATLGRRHEVLLASRQQAPLHVDI' A
#
# COMPACT_ATOMS: atom_id res chain seq x y z
N MET A 1 8.06 -1.31 -12.15
CA MET A 1 8.82 -1.18 -10.87
C MET A 1 7.98 -1.73 -9.75
N ARG A 2 8.62 -2.19 -8.66
CA ARG A 2 7.97 -2.68 -7.45
C ARG A 2 8.01 -1.62 -6.35
N ILE A 3 6.87 -1.34 -5.74
CA ILE A 3 6.71 -0.30 -4.72
C ILE A 3 6.10 -0.95 -3.47
N LEU A 4 6.73 -0.79 -2.30
CA LEU A 4 6.14 -1.13 -1.01
C LEU A 4 5.43 0.11 -0.45
N LEU A 5 4.13 0.01 -0.19
CA LEU A 5 3.32 1.09 0.35
C LEU A 5 2.87 0.78 1.78
N ILE A 6 3.43 1.49 2.76
CA ILE A 6 3.04 1.40 4.17
C ILE A 6 1.90 2.41 4.45
N GLY A 7 0.90 2.00 5.23
CA GLY A 7 -0.32 2.78 5.45
C GLY A 7 -1.34 2.63 4.31
N ALA A 8 -1.24 1.54 3.53
CA ALA A 8 -2.03 1.29 2.34
C ALA A 8 -3.57 1.27 2.56
N THR A 9 -4.02 1.09 3.80
CA THR A 9 -5.45 0.93 4.16
C THR A 9 -6.13 2.23 4.58
N GLY A 10 -5.34 3.26 4.90
CA GLY A 10 -5.86 4.59 5.23
C GLY A 10 -6.44 5.30 3.99
N THR A 11 -7.18 6.38 4.23
CA THR A 11 -7.84 7.17 3.16
C THR A 11 -6.86 7.60 2.07
N ILE A 12 -5.68 8.11 2.47
CA ILE A 12 -4.64 8.54 1.53
C ILE A 12 -3.97 7.34 0.86
N GLY A 13 -3.61 6.31 1.64
CA GLY A 13 -2.96 5.10 1.12
C GLY A 13 -3.76 4.40 0.03
N LYS A 14 -5.10 4.35 0.18
CA LYS A 14 -6.01 3.79 -0.83
C LYS A 14 -5.96 4.57 -2.15
N ALA A 15 -5.99 5.90 -2.10
CA ALA A 15 -5.91 6.74 -3.30
C ALA A 15 -4.55 6.60 -4.01
N ILE A 16 -3.46 6.50 -3.23
CA ILE A 16 -2.11 6.27 -3.76
C ILE A 16 -2.02 4.89 -4.42
N ALA A 17 -2.49 3.84 -3.75
CA ALA A 17 -2.48 2.47 -4.28
C ALA A 17 -3.25 2.37 -5.61
N ALA A 18 -4.44 2.99 -5.69
CA ALA A 18 -5.24 3.03 -6.92
C ALA A 18 -4.52 3.74 -8.07
N THR A 19 -3.74 4.78 -7.78
CA THR A 19 -3.01 5.54 -8.81
C THR A 19 -1.75 4.79 -9.26
N LEU A 20 -0.94 4.29 -8.32
CA LEU A 20 0.32 3.61 -8.60
C LEU A 20 0.11 2.22 -9.23
N GLY A 21 -0.94 1.50 -8.81
CA GLY A 21 -1.28 0.17 -9.32
C GLY A 21 -1.57 0.12 -10.82
N ARG A 22 -1.80 1.28 -11.46
CA ARG A 22 -2.01 1.38 -12.91
C ARG A 22 -0.75 1.14 -13.74
N ARG A 23 0.43 1.35 -13.14
CA ARG A 23 1.72 1.32 -13.84
C ARG A 23 2.79 0.51 -13.11
N HIS A 24 2.55 0.17 -11.85
CA HIS A 24 3.53 -0.43 -10.96
C HIS A 24 2.90 -1.58 -10.18
N GLU A 25 3.73 -2.55 -9.81
CA GLU A 25 3.34 -3.58 -8.86
C GLU A 25 3.46 -2.98 -7.45
N VAL A 26 2.33 -2.87 -6.75
CA VAL A 26 2.26 -2.26 -5.42
C VAL A 26 2.04 -3.35 -4.38
N LEU A 27 3.00 -3.50 -3.49
CA LEU A 27 2.92 -4.36 -2.30
C LEU A 27 2.35 -3.53 -1.16
N LEU A 28 1.18 -3.91 -0.67
CA LEU A 28 0.45 -3.16 0.35
C LEU A 28 0.83 -3.64 1.75
N ALA A 29 1.15 -2.67 2.61
CA ALA A 29 1.55 -2.93 3.98
C ALA A 29 0.81 -2.02 4.97
N SER A 30 0.40 -2.57 6.11
CA SER A 30 -0.27 -1.83 7.19
C SER A 30 -0.19 -2.58 8.51
N ARG A 31 -0.54 -1.94 9.62
CA ARG A 31 -0.51 -2.56 10.94
C ARG A 31 -1.42 -3.78 11.08
N GLN A 32 -2.62 -3.76 10.49
CA GLN A 32 -3.63 -4.81 10.71
C GLN A 32 -4.31 -5.30 9.44
N GLN A 33 -4.50 -4.43 8.44
CA GLN A 33 -5.47 -4.65 7.37
C GLN A 33 -4.84 -4.74 5.97
N ALA A 34 -3.62 -5.28 5.84
CA ALA A 34 -2.96 -5.46 4.53
C ALA A 34 -2.23 -6.82 4.44
N PRO A 35 -1.90 -7.28 3.22
CA PRO A 35 -1.16 -8.54 3.03
C PRO A 35 0.20 -8.58 3.73
N LEU A 36 0.86 -7.44 3.88
CA LEU A 36 2.10 -7.30 4.65
C LEU A 36 1.82 -6.52 5.94
N HIS A 37 2.23 -7.08 7.07
CA HIS A 37 2.10 -6.43 8.39
C HIS A 37 3.38 -5.70 8.79
N VAL A 38 3.22 -4.49 9.33
CA VAL A 38 4.32 -3.64 9.80
C VAL A 38 3.83 -2.80 10.99
N ASP A 39 4.69 -2.60 11.99
CA ASP A 39 4.43 -1.73 13.15
C ASP A 39 5.53 -0.64 13.19
N ILE A 40 5.25 0.53 12.61
CA ILE A 40 6.12 1.73 12.58
C ILE A 40 5.31 3.01 12.78
#